data_AF-A0AAW1VKD1-F1
#
_entry.id   AF-A0AAW1VKD1-F1
#
_cell.length_a   1.000
_cell.length_b   1.000
_cell.length_c   1.000
_cell.angle_alpha   90.00
_cell.angle_beta   90.00
_cell.angle_gamma   90.00
#
_symmetry.space_group_name_H-M   'P 1'
#
loop_
_entity.id
_entity.type
_entity.pdbx_description
1 polymer ?
#
loop_
_entity_poly.entity_id
_entity_poly.type
_entity_poly.pdbx_seq_one_letter_code
_entity_poly.pdbx_strand_id
1 'polypeptide(L)'
;MHSPPSVSHMHPPSLMLTLIIVVSALLVVGLIIFLLKRKQEVSGVVSNSQLSVDTSSISIEMVKHATENFLGKWGFSSVYKEVKEDENVVAVTKMDMNKYDEVNVNALKTFNSEVGVLNKVSHTNLVALIEYCQDEENLIVLYDYMAQGTLERHLFDWKN
;
A
#
# COMPACT_ATOMS: atom_id res chain seq x y z
N MET A 1 -17.81 71.20 -26.65
CA MET A 1 -17.07 70.05 -26.08
C MET A 1 -17.96 69.36 -25.08
N HIS A 2 -18.43 68.15 -25.37
CA HIS A 2 -19.03 67.28 -24.35
C HIS A 2 -18.61 65.85 -24.66
N SER A 3 -17.82 65.27 -23.75
CA SER A 3 -17.42 63.87 -23.79
C SER A 3 -18.62 62.98 -23.45
N PRO A 4 -18.75 61.78 -24.06
CA PRO A 4 -19.80 60.84 -23.69
C PRO A 4 -19.54 60.24 -22.30
N PRO A 5 -20.57 59.82 -21.56
CA PRO A 5 -20.39 59.25 -20.23
C PRO A 5 -19.75 57.86 -20.34
N SER A 6 -18.79 57.57 -19.47
CA SER A 6 -18.21 56.25 -19.31
C SER A 6 -19.24 55.30 -18.71
N VAL A 7 -19.70 54.32 -19.50
CA VAL A 7 -20.55 53.24 -19.01
C VAL A 7 -19.69 52.30 -18.17
N SER A 8 -19.72 52.47 -16.85
CA SER A 8 -19.17 51.49 -15.93
C SER A 8 -20.03 50.23 -15.98
N HIS A 9 -19.54 49.20 -16.68
CA HIS A 9 -20.14 47.86 -16.68
C HIS A 9 -20.01 47.25 -15.28
N MET A 10 -20.98 47.56 -14.42
CA MET A 10 -21.09 46.97 -13.09
C MET A 10 -21.92 45.70 -13.21
N HIS A 11 -21.24 44.55 -13.32
CA HIS A 11 -21.94 43.25 -13.34
C HIS A 11 -22.73 43.10 -12.02
N PRO A 12 -24.02 42.71 -12.06
CA PRO A 12 -24.83 42.60 -10.86
C PRO A 12 -24.21 41.57 -9.89
N PRO A 13 -24.24 41.84 -8.57
CA PRO A 13 -23.59 41.00 -7.55
C PRO A 13 -24.11 39.55 -7.54
N SER A 14 -25.33 39.32 -8.02
CA SER A 14 -25.91 37.99 -8.18
C SER A 14 -25.17 37.13 -9.22
N LEU A 15 -24.68 37.70 -10.31
CA LEU A 15 -23.94 36.95 -11.33
C LEU A 15 -22.59 36.45 -10.80
N MET A 16 -21.92 37.29 -10.01
CA MET A 16 -20.65 36.91 -9.38
C MET A 16 -20.83 35.76 -8.38
N LEU A 17 -21.90 35.79 -7.58
CA LEU A 17 -22.23 34.71 -6.67
C LEU A 17 -22.51 33.40 -7.42
N THR A 18 -23.29 33.46 -8.50
CA THR A 18 -23.59 32.27 -9.31
C THR A 18 -22.34 31.68 -9.95
N LEU A 19 -21.41 32.51 -10.43
CA LEU A 19 -20.16 32.05 -11.02
C LEU A 19 -19.27 31.33 -10.00
N ILE A 20 -19.17 31.85 -8.77
CA ILE A 20 -18.39 31.23 -7.68
C ILE A 20 -18.98 29.86 -7.30
N ILE A 21 -20.31 29.74 -7.24
CA ILE A 21 -20.97 28.46 -6.91
C ILE A 21 -20.69 27.43 -8.02
N VAL A 22 -20.78 27.83 -9.29
CA VAL A 22 -20.51 26.93 -10.42
C VAL A 22 -19.05 26.48 -10.44
N VAL A 23 -18.10 27.40 -10.27
CA VAL A 23 -16.67 27.07 -10.24
C VAL A 23 -16.33 26.17 -9.07
N SER A 24 -16.85 26.45 -7.88
CA SER A 24 -16.61 25.59 -6.70
C SER A 24 -17.23 24.20 -6.89
N ALA A 25 -18.43 24.09 -7.45
CA ALA A 25 -19.04 22.80 -7.79
C ALA A 25 -18.20 22.01 -8.79
N LEU A 26 -17.66 22.64 -9.84
CA LEU A 26 -16.79 21.99 -10.83
C LEU A 26 -15.48 21.51 -10.23
N LEU A 27 -14.86 22.29 -9.34
CA LEU A 27 -13.64 21.89 -8.62
C LEU A 27 -13.91 20.69 -7.69
N VAL A 28 -15.04 20.68 -6.98
CA VAL A 28 -15.44 19.57 -6.12
C VAL A 28 -15.70 18.31 -6.95
N VAL A 29 -16.42 18.42 -8.07
CA VAL A 29 -16.65 17.29 -8.98
C VAL A 29 -15.33 16.78 -9.57
N GLY A 30 -14.43 17.68 -9.98
CA GLY A 30 -13.10 17.32 -10.47
C GLY A 30 -12.27 16.59 -9.41
N LEU A 31 -12.27 17.07 -8.16
CA LEU A 31 -11.62 16.41 -7.03
C LEU A 31 -12.24 15.03 -6.75
N ILE A 32 -13.57 14.91 -6.76
CA ILE A 32 -14.25 13.63 -6.58
C ILE A 32 -13.84 12.65 -7.69
N ILE A 33 -13.90 13.06 -8.96
CA ILE A 33 -13.48 12.22 -10.10
C ILE A 33 -12.01 11.82 -9.97
N PHE A 34 -11.13 12.75 -9.57
CA PHE A 34 -9.70 12.48 -9.36
C PHE A 34 -9.47 11.46 -8.24
N LEU A 35 -10.15 11.62 -7.10
CA LEU A 35 -10.08 10.69 -5.97
C LEU A 35 -10.67 9.31 -6.33
N LEU A 36 -11.76 9.27 -7.09
CA LEU A 36 -12.38 8.02 -7.56
C LEU A 36 -11.48 7.29 -8.57
N LYS A 37 -10.89 8.00 -9.54
CA LYS A 37 -9.90 7.43 -10.46
C LYS A 37 -8.67 6.90 -9.73
N ARG A 38 -8.16 7.65 -8.75
CA ARG A 38 -7.05 7.22 -7.91
C ARG A 38 -7.40 5.97 -7.09
N LYS A 39 -8.64 5.83 -6.59
CA LYS A 39 -9.09 4.61 -5.90
C LYS A 39 -9.19 3.42 -6.86
N GLN A 40 -9.57 3.65 -8.12
CA GLN A 40 -9.73 2.61 -9.13
C GLN A 40 -8.40 2.05 -9.64
N GLU A 41 -7.35 2.86 -9.82
CA GLU A 41 -5.99 2.34 -10.07
C GLU A 41 -5.46 1.53 -8.89
N VAL A 42 -5.78 1.96 -7.66
CA VAL A 42 -5.33 1.27 -6.45
C VAL A 42 -6.01 -0.09 -6.26
N SER A 43 -7.30 -0.23 -6.57
CA SER A 43 -7.97 -1.54 -6.60
C SER A 43 -7.62 -2.36 -7.84
N GLY A 44 -7.37 -1.72 -8.99
CA GLY A 44 -7.06 -2.40 -10.25
C GLY A 44 -5.67 -3.02 -10.30
N VAL A 45 -4.68 -2.42 -9.64
CA VAL A 45 -3.31 -2.96 -9.58
C VAL A 45 -3.19 -4.13 -8.58
N VAL A 46 -4.03 -4.15 -7.52
CA VAL A 46 -4.11 -5.28 -6.57
C VAL A 46 -4.77 -6.53 -7.19
N SER A 47 -5.54 -6.37 -8.27
CA SER A 47 -6.15 -7.47 -9.03
C SER A 47 -5.41 -7.84 -10.33
N ASN A 48 -4.37 -7.11 -10.74
CA ASN A 48 -3.68 -7.36 -12.01
C ASN A 48 -2.38 -8.16 -11.91
N SER A 49 -1.95 -8.58 -10.73
CA SER A 49 -0.98 -9.67 -10.60
C SER A 49 -1.71 -11.01 -10.44
N GLN A 50 -2.43 -11.43 -11.49
CA GLN A 50 -2.78 -12.83 -11.69
C GLN A 50 -1.51 -13.66 -12.00
N LEU A 51 -0.56 -13.69 -11.06
CA LEU A 51 0.37 -14.79 -10.93
C LEU A 51 -0.30 -15.78 -9.96
N SER A 52 -1.45 -16.32 -10.38
CA SER A 52 -2.52 -16.75 -9.46
C SER A 52 -2.72 -18.25 -9.35
N VAL A 53 -1.75 -19.09 -9.75
CA VAL A 53 -1.85 -20.53 -9.49
C VAL A 53 -0.52 -21.16 -9.05
N ASP A 54 0.62 -20.68 -9.57
CA ASP A 54 1.94 -21.23 -9.18
C ASP A 54 2.56 -20.56 -7.95
N THR A 55 2.51 -19.23 -7.87
CA THR A 55 3.20 -18.48 -6.80
C THR A 55 2.57 -18.58 -5.42
N SER A 56 1.26 -18.84 -5.32
CA SER A 56 0.64 -19.11 -4.00
C SER A 56 1.19 -20.40 -3.41
N SER A 57 1.30 -21.46 -4.23
CA SER A 57 1.90 -22.75 -3.85
C SER A 57 3.36 -22.57 -3.41
N ILE A 58 4.15 -21.81 -4.17
CA ILE A 58 5.55 -21.51 -3.86
C ILE A 58 5.69 -20.80 -2.51
N SER A 59 4.90 -19.75 -2.27
CA SER A 59 4.98 -18.99 -1.02
C SER A 59 4.60 -19.81 0.22
N ILE A 60 3.62 -20.71 0.10
CA ILE A 60 3.18 -21.59 1.19
C ILE A 60 4.21 -22.69 1.47
N GLU A 61 4.79 -23.28 0.42
CA GLU A 61 5.88 -24.24 0.56
C GLU A 61 7.11 -23.59 1.18
N MET A 62 7.45 -22.36 0.77
CA MET A 62 8.51 -21.57 1.38
C MET A 62 8.22 -21.29 2.85
N VAL A 63 6.99 -20.96 3.27
CA VAL A 63 6.67 -20.83 4.71
C VAL A 63 6.90 -22.15 5.45
N LYS A 64 6.48 -23.29 4.89
CA LYS A 64 6.66 -24.61 5.51
C LYS A 64 8.14 -24.94 5.67
N HIS A 65 8.95 -24.69 4.64
CA HIS A 65 10.39 -24.90 4.66
C HIS A 65 11.10 -23.92 5.62
N ALA A 66 10.69 -22.66 5.61
CA ALA A 66 11.27 -21.59 6.42
C ALA A 66 10.93 -21.69 7.91
N THR A 67 10.06 -22.63 8.33
CA THR A 67 9.66 -22.77 9.74
C THR A 67 10.83 -22.99 10.68
N GLU A 68 11.96 -23.53 10.19
CA GLU A 68 13.19 -23.74 10.97
C GLU A 68 14.03 -22.45 11.14
N ASN A 69 13.73 -21.40 10.38
CA ASN A 69 14.51 -20.16 10.30
C ASN A 69 13.69 -18.93 10.72
N PHE A 70 12.96 -19.06 11.83
CA PHE A 70 12.19 -17.95 12.41
C PHE A 70 13.08 -16.78 12.83
N LEU A 71 12.80 -15.59 12.29
CA LEU A 71 13.53 -14.35 12.56
C LEU A 71 12.91 -13.53 13.69
N GLY A 72 11.61 -13.65 13.90
CA GLY A 72 10.90 -12.88 14.92
C GLY A 72 9.44 -12.63 14.60
N LYS A 73 8.77 -11.93 15.52
CA LYS A 73 7.39 -11.47 15.34
C LYS A 73 7.37 -9.95 15.19
N TRP A 74 6.59 -9.49 14.22
CA TRP A 74 6.29 -8.08 14.02
C TRP A 74 4.77 -7.90 14.03
N GLY A 75 4.23 -7.32 15.10
CA GLY A 75 2.78 -7.22 15.29
C GLY A 75 2.09 -8.59 15.26
N PHE A 76 1.19 -8.79 14.30
CA PHE A 76 0.46 -10.06 14.09
C PHE A 76 1.15 -10.99 13.10
N SER A 77 2.34 -10.62 12.65
CA SER A 77 3.09 -11.36 11.64
C SER A 77 4.26 -12.11 12.27
N SER A 78 4.51 -13.31 11.75
CA SER A 78 5.73 -14.07 12.01
C SER A 78 6.63 -13.98 10.78
N VAL A 79 7.90 -13.66 11.00
CA VAL A 79 8.88 -13.47 9.93
C VAL A 79 9.87 -14.62 9.96
N TYR A 80 10.14 -15.18 8.79
CA TYR A 80 11.04 -16.31 8.58
C TYR A 80 12.06 -15.95 7.50
N LYS A 81 13.23 -16.60 7.55
CA LYS A 81 14.25 -16.49 6.51
C LYS A 81 14.21 -17.74 5.64
N GLU A 82 14.31 -17.57 4.33
CA GLU A 82 14.36 -18.69 3.38
C GLU A 82 15.46 -18.46 2.34
N VAL A 83 16.06 -19.54 1.85
CA VAL A 83 17.04 -19.51 0.76
C VAL A 83 16.40 -20.17 -0.46
N LYS A 84 16.19 -19.39 -1.52
CA LYS A 84 15.63 -19.90 -2.78
C LYS A 84 16.64 -20.81 -3.50
N GLU A 85 16.14 -21.59 -4.46
CA GLU A 85 16.97 -22.49 -5.29
C GLU A 85 18.12 -21.73 -6.00
N ASP A 86 17.88 -20.48 -6.39
CA ASP A 86 18.87 -19.59 -7.01
C ASP A 86 19.85 -18.93 -6.01
N GLU A 87 19.97 -19.47 -4.79
CA GLU A 87 20.76 -18.95 -3.66
C GLU A 87 20.32 -17.56 -3.13
N ASN A 88 19.26 -16.98 -3.69
CA ASN A 88 18.70 -15.72 -3.23
C ASN A 88 18.01 -15.88 -1.87
N VAL A 89 18.35 -15.02 -0.91
CA VAL A 89 17.78 -15.06 0.44
C VAL A 89 16.59 -14.12 0.54
N VAL A 90 15.46 -14.65 1.03
CA VAL A 90 14.21 -13.90 1.19
C VAL A 90 13.72 -13.91 2.64
N ALA A 91 12.97 -12.87 2.99
CA ALA A 91 12.21 -12.82 4.22
C ALA A 91 10.73 -13.12 3.91
N VAL A 92 10.19 -14.15 4.57
CA VAL A 92 8.80 -14.59 4.42
C VAL A 92 8.01 -14.17 5.65
N THR A 93 7.00 -13.34 5.46
CA THR A 93 6.16 -12.81 6.53
C THR A 93 4.77 -13.42 6.44
N LYS A 94 4.34 -14.14 7.49
CA LYS A 94 2.99 -14.74 7.57
C LYS A 94 2.17 -14.06 8.66
N MET A 95 0.98 -13.56 8.31
CA MET A 95 0.04 -13.02 9.31
C MET A 95 -0.81 -14.14 9.94
N ASP A 96 -1.05 -14.04 11.24
CA ASP A 96 -1.88 -14.99 11.99
C ASP A 96 -3.36 -14.61 11.91
N MET A 97 -4.11 -15.30 11.05
CA MET A 97 -5.55 -15.07 10.84
C MET A 97 -6.44 -15.59 11.99
N ASN A 98 -5.95 -16.58 12.76
CA ASN A 98 -6.77 -17.31 13.73
C ASN A 98 -6.91 -16.60 15.08
N LYS A 99 -6.13 -15.54 15.34
CA LYS A 99 -6.14 -14.88 16.66
C LYS A 99 -7.23 -13.83 16.82
N TYR A 100 -8.16 -13.67 15.87
CA TYR A 100 -8.81 -12.38 15.69
C TYR A 100 -10.16 -12.38 14.95
N ASP A 101 -11.26 -12.63 15.69
CA ASP A 101 -12.64 -12.66 15.14
C ASP A 101 -13.17 -11.28 14.65
N GLU A 102 -12.85 -10.17 15.33
CA GLU A 102 -13.24 -8.81 14.89
C GLU A 102 -12.11 -8.10 14.10
N VAL A 103 -10.92 -8.69 14.11
CA VAL A 103 -9.66 -8.11 13.62
C VAL A 103 -9.24 -8.71 12.27
N ASN A 104 -9.95 -9.69 11.72
CA ASN A 104 -9.69 -10.23 10.39
C ASN A 104 -9.81 -9.14 9.29
N VAL A 105 -10.77 -8.20 9.44
CA VAL A 105 -10.87 -6.99 8.61
C VAL A 105 -9.62 -6.11 8.75
N ASN A 106 -9.06 -6.01 9.95
CA ASN A 106 -7.86 -5.22 10.23
C ASN A 106 -6.59 -5.89 9.70
N ALA A 107 -6.49 -7.22 9.77
CA ALA A 107 -5.38 -8.00 9.21
C ALA A 107 -5.34 -7.83 7.69
N LEU A 108 -6.47 -8.08 7.02
CA LEU A 108 -6.60 -7.89 5.58
C LEU A 108 -6.34 -6.43 5.16
N LYS A 109 -6.81 -5.44 5.94
CA LYS A 109 -6.53 -4.03 5.68
C LYS A 109 -5.04 -3.69 5.84
N THR A 110 -4.39 -4.24 6.87
CA THR A 110 -2.96 -4.04 7.12
C THR A 110 -2.14 -4.65 6.00
N PHE A 111 -2.45 -5.89 5.63
CA PHE A 111 -1.86 -6.59 4.50
C PHE A 111 -1.99 -5.79 3.19
N ASN A 112 -3.21 -5.37 2.85
CA ASN A 112 -3.46 -4.57 1.64
C ASN A 112 -2.75 -3.21 1.68
N SER A 113 -2.59 -2.62 2.86
CA SER A 113 -1.83 -1.38 3.02
C SER A 113 -0.34 -1.61 2.80
N GLU A 114 0.21 -2.68 3.36
CA GLU A 114 1.63 -3.04 3.24
C GLU A 114 2.00 -3.36 1.79
N VAL A 115 1.29 -4.29 1.17
CA VAL A 115 1.42 -4.62 -0.25
C VAL A 115 1.17 -3.38 -1.11
N GLY A 116 0.14 -2.60 -0.79
CA GLY A 116 -0.25 -1.42 -1.57
C GLY A 116 0.76 -0.26 -1.52
N VAL A 117 1.58 -0.16 -0.47
CA VAL A 117 2.69 0.81 -0.38
C VAL A 117 3.90 0.28 -1.13
N LEU A 118 4.29 -0.96 -0.86
CA LEU A 118 5.52 -1.55 -1.42
C LEU A 118 5.41 -1.83 -2.92
N ASN A 119 4.21 -2.12 -3.41
CA ASN A 119 3.98 -2.31 -4.85
C ASN A 119 4.00 -0.98 -5.63
N LYS A 120 3.75 0.16 -4.97
CA LYS A 120 3.74 1.48 -5.63
C LYS A 120 5.07 2.22 -5.53
N VAL A 121 5.89 1.88 -4.57
CA VAL A 121 7.13 2.60 -4.27
C VAL A 121 8.29 1.61 -4.27
N SER A 122 9.01 1.57 -5.39
CA SER A 122 10.32 0.93 -5.46
C SER A 122 11.40 1.99 -5.31
N HIS A 123 12.19 1.90 -4.25
CA HIS A 123 13.28 2.84 -3.95
C HIS A 123 14.44 2.10 -3.28
N THR A 124 15.68 2.52 -3.52
CA THR A 124 16.90 1.89 -2.98
C THR A 124 16.94 1.79 -1.45
N ASN A 125 16.18 2.63 -0.75
CA ASN A 125 16.11 2.67 0.72
C ASN A 125 14.86 1.95 1.29
N LEU A 126 14.07 1.29 0.45
CA LEU A 126 12.92 0.50 0.86
C LEU A 126 13.16 -0.95 0.46
N VAL A 127 12.71 -1.88 1.30
CA VAL A 127 12.76 -3.30 0.96
C VAL A 127 11.87 -3.57 -0.25
N ALA A 128 12.40 -4.32 -1.22
CA ALA A 128 11.63 -4.70 -2.39
C ALA A 128 10.64 -5.80 -2.04
N LEU A 129 9.38 -5.59 -2.40
CA LEU A 129 8.37 -6.64 -2.44
C LEU A 129 8.69 -7.57 -3.62
N ILE A 130 8.83 -8.86 -3.34
CA ILE A 130 9.05 -9.88 -4.37
C ILE A 130 7.69 -10.40 -4.81
N GLU A 131 6.91 -10.93 -3.86
CA GLU A 131 5.61 -11.53 -4.11
C GLU A 131 4.74 -11.50 -2.84
N TYR A 132 3.45 -11.76 -2.99
CA TYR A 132 2.52 -11.91 -1.89
C TYR A 132 1.47 -12.97 -2.23
N CYS A 133 0.95 -13.63 -1.19
CA CYS A 133 -0.16 -14.58 -1.27
C CYS A 133 -1.30 -14.09 -0.37
N GLN A 134 -2.50 -14.05 -0.93
CA GLN A 134 -3.71 -13.62 -0.24
C GLN A 134 -4.84 -14.60 -0.55
N ASP A 135 -5.00 -15.58 0.33
CA ASP A 135 -6.05 -16.58 0.28
C ASP A 135 -6.93 -16.46 1.54
N GLU A 136 -8.06 -17.18 1.59
CA GLU A 136 -9.01 -17.10 2.72
C GLU A 136 -8.36 -17.40 4.09
N GLU A 137 -7.33 -18.25 4.09
CA GLU A 137 -6.63 -18.71 5.30
C GLU A 137 -5.19 -18.18 5.41
N ASN A 138 -4.64 -17.59 4.34
CA ASN A 138 -3.22 -17.26 4.26
C ASN A 138 -3.01 -15.83 3.77
N LEU A 139 -2.34 -15.04 4.60
CA LEU A 139 -1.77 -13.75 4.22
C LEU A 139 -0.26 -13.85 4.37
N ILE A 140 0.44 -13.91 3.24
CA ILE A 140 1.89 -14.08 3.20
C ILE A 140 2.49 -13.00 2.32
N VAL A 141 3.60 -12.40 2.76
CA VAL A 141 4.38 -11.45 1.96
C VAL A 141 5.84 -11.87 1.94
N LEU A 142 6.46 -11.80 0.76
CA LEU A 142 7.85 -12.13 0.53
C LEU A 142 8.64 -10.90 0.12
N TYR A 143 9.78 -10.72 0.78
CA TYR A 143 10.67 -9.59 0.64
C TYR A 143 12.10 -10.03 0.41
N ASP A 144 12.92 -9.14 -0.15
CA ASP A 144 14.37 -9.31 -0.09
C ASP A 144 14.84 -9.33 1.38
N TYR A 145 15.71 -10.28 1.72
CA TYR A 145 16.22 -10.38 3.07
C TYR A 145 17.21 -9.26 3.40
N MET A 146 16.96 -8.54 4.49
CA MET A 146 17.82 -7.48 4.99
C MET A 146 18.86 -8.04 5.97
N ALA A 147 20.05 -8.36 5.46
CA ALA A 147 21.12 -9.03 6.23
C ALA A 147 21.64 -8.22 7.44
N GLN A 148 21.54 -6.89 7.40
CA GLN A 148 21.95 -6.04 8.52
C GLN A 148 20.93 -6.03 9.67
N GLY A 149 19.77 -6.71 9.53
CA GLY A 149 18.76 -6.76 10.57
C GLY A 149 17.99 -5.44 10.74
N THR A 150 17.29 -5.32 11.86
CA THR A 150 16.37 -4.21 12.12
C THR A 150 17.09 -2.95 12.60
N LEU A 151 16.49 -1.79 12.36
CA LEU A 151 16.98 -0.52 12.91
C LEU A 151 17.02 -0.54 14.45
N GLU A 152 16.05 -1.21 15.08
CA GLU A 152 16.00 -1.39 16.54
C GLU A 152 17.30 -2.02 17.07
N ARG A 153 17.79 -3.07 16.41
CA ARG A 153 19.07 -3.71 16.75
C ARG A 153 20.22 -2.70 16.69
N HIS A 154 20.31 -1.91 15.62
CA HIS A 154 21.39 -0.93 15.48
C HIS A 154 21.31 0.21 16.51
N LEU A 155 20.11 0.60 16.93
CA LEU A 155 19.92 1.69 17.89
C LEU A 155 20.08 1.26 19.34
N PHE A 156 19.69 0.02 19.68
CA PHE A 156 19.55 -0.40 21.08
C PHE A 156 20.51 -1.54 21.48
N ASP A 157 21.07 -2.31 20.54
CA ASP A 157 22.08 -3.34 20.85
C ASP A 157 23.53 -2.79 20.89
N TRP A 158 23.74 -1.47 20.83
CA TRP A 158 25.08 -0.86 20.97
C TRP A 158 25.69 -1.02 22.38
N LYS A 159 24.97 -1.65 23.30
CA LYS A 159 25.34 -1.82 24.71
C LYS A 159 25.51 -3.30 25.05
N ASN A 160 26.46 -3.97 24.41
CA ASN A 160 27.10 -5.19 24.89
C ASN A 160 28.56 -5.23 24.43
#